data_AF-A0A964N571-F1
#
_entry.id   AF-A0A964N571-F1
#
_cell.length_a   1.000
_cell.length_b   1.000
_cell.length_c   1.000
_cell.angle_alpha   90.00
_cell.angle_beta   90.00
_cell.angle_gamma   90.00
#
_symmetry.space_group_name_H-M   'P 1'
#
loop_
_entity.id
_entity.type
_entity.pdbx_description
1 polymer ?
#
loop_
_entity_poly.entity_id
_entity_poly.type
_entity_poly.pdbx_seq_one_letter_code
_entity_poly.pdbx_strand_id
1 'polypeptide(L)' 'MGEIVNLRRAKKQRTRAEENQTARENRIRHARTAAQKANDVRAEVRRQAVLDGKKNP' A
#
# COMPACT_ATOMS: atom_id res chain seq x y z
N MET A 1 14.87 42.04 12.66
CA MET A 1 13.40 41.81 12.59
C MET A 1 13.17 40.32 12.45
N GLY A 2 12.81 39.64 13.54
CA GLY A 2 12.61 38.19 13.54
C GLY A 2 11.25 37.83 12.95
N GLU A 3 11.22 36.91 11.99
CA GLU A 3 9.98 36.40 11.43
C GLU A 3 9.24 35.59 12.51
N ILE A 4 7.98 35.95 12.79
CA ILE A 4 7.17 35.24 13.79
C ILE A 4 6.69 33.92 13.16
N VAL A 5 7.46 32.86 13.38
CA VAL A 5 7.13 31.54 12.86
C VAL A 5 6.15 30.85 13.79
N ASN A 6 4.97 30.48 13.27
CA ASN A 6 4.03 29.68 14.03
C ASN A 6 4.54 28.24 14.15
N LEU A 7 5.17 27.93 15.29
CA LEU A 7 5.75 26.62 15.59
C LEU A 7 4.74 25.48 15.51
N ARG A 8 3.46 25.73 15.79
CA ARG A 8 2.39 24.72 15.68
C ARG A 8 2.15 24.31 14.23
N ARG A 9 2.14 25.29 13.31
CA ARG A 9 2.03 25.03 11.87
C ARG A 9 3.28 24.32 11.34
N ALA A 10 4.47 24.73 11.77
CA ALA A 10 5.72 24.08 11.39
C ALA A 10 5.77 22.61 11.81
N LYS A 11 5.39 22.29 13.06
CA LYS A 11 5.29 20.91 13.55
C LYS A 11 4.29 20.09 12.74
N LYS A 12 3.11 20.64 12.46
CA LYS A 12 2.08 19.97 11.64
C LYS A 12 2.54 19.68 10.21
N GLN A 13 3.34 20.57 9.62
CA GLN A 13 3.90 20.33 8.29
C GLN A 13 4.93 19.21 8.31
N ARG A 14 5.79 19.16 9.33
CA ARG A 14 6.76 18.06 9.51
C ARG A 14 6.08 16.71 9.66
N THR A 15 5.08 16.60 10.54
CA THR A 15 4.35 15.34 10.73
C THR A 15 3.69 14.86 9.44
N ARG A 16 3.08 15.77 8.67
CA ARG A 16 2.49 15.43 7.35
C ARG A 16 3.54 14.96 6.34
N ALA A 17 4.74 15.54 6.36
CA ALA A 17 5.82 15.11 5.48
C ALA A 17 6.30 13.69 5.86
N GLU A 18 6.45 13.40 7.15
CA GLU A 18 6.82 12.09 7.68
C GLU A 18 5.76 11.02 7.35
N GLU A 19 4.47 11.33 7.51
CA GLU A 19 3.36 10.45 7.13
C GLU A 19 3.36 10.15 5.63
N ASN A 20 3.58 11.16 4.79
CA ASN A 20 3.66 10.98 3.33
C ASN A 20 4.85 10.12 2.91
N GLN A 21 6.01 10.33 3.56
CA GLN A 21 7.19 9.52 3.31
C GLN A 21 6.97 8.07 3.72
N THR A 22 6.40 7.85 4.91
CA THR A 22 6.05 6.51 5.41
C THR A 22 5.04 5.83 4.50
N ALA A 23 4.01 6.55 4.03
CA ALA A 23 3.04 6.02 3.08
C ALA A 23 3.69 5.66 1.74
N ARG A 24 4.65 6.46 1.26
CA ARG A 24 5.40 6.17 0.03
C ARG A 24 6.30 4.95 0.19
N GLU A 25 7.01 4.84 1.30
CA GLU A 25 7.83 3.67 1.62
C GLU A 25 6.98 2.42 1.77
N ASN A 26 5.82 2.52 2.43
CA ASN A 26 4.89 1.41 2.56
C ASN A 26 4.27 1.05 1.21
N ARG A 27 3.99 2.01 0.33
CA ARG A 27 3.64 1.70 -1.06
C ARG A 27 4.80 1.03 -1.79
N ILE A 28 6.05 1.40 -1.57
CA ILE A 28 7.17 0.74 -2.26
C ILE A 28 7.38 -0.69 -1.73
N ARG A 29 7.35 -0.87 -0.41
CA ARG A 29 7.55 -2.16 0.28
C ARG A 29 6.36 -3.11 0.09
N HIS A 30 5.14 -2.57 0.07
CA HIS A 30 3.90 -3.34 0.09
C HIS A 30 3.00 -3.13 -1.14
N ALA A 31 3.37 -2.28 -2.10
CA ALA A 31 2.74 -2.40 -3.41
C ALA A 31 3.11 -3.78 -3.93
N ARG A 32 2.09 -4.61 -4.07
CA ARG A 32 2.21 -5.88 -4.79
C ARG A 32 2.83 -5.53 -6.13
N THR A 33 4.02 -6.06 -6.38
CA THR A 33 4.65 -5.92 -7.70
C THR A 33 3.69 -6.47 -8.76
N ALA A 34 3.78 -6.00 -10.01
CA ALA A 34 2.92 -6.50 -11.08
C ALA A 34 2.97 -8.03 -11.18
N ALA A 35 4.14 -8.63 -10.92
CA ALA A 35 4.36 -10.06 -10.82
C ALA A 35 3.61 -10.72 -9.65
N GLN A 36 3.61 -10.11 -8.46
CA GLN A 36 2.84 -10.61 -7.30
C GLN A 36 1.34 -10.52 -7.55
N LYS A 37 0.84 -9.43 -8.13
CA LYS A 37 -0.57 -9.31 -8.50
C LYS A 37 -0.98 -10.37 -9.53
N ALA A 38 -0.13 -10.63 -10.54
CA ALA A 38 -0.38 -11.68 -11.52
C ALA A 38 -0.35 -13.09 -10.90
N ASN A 39 0.56 -13.33 -9.95
CA ASN A 39 0.63 -14.60 -9.23
C ASN A 39 -0.57 -14.81 -8.31
N ASP A 40 -1.06 -13.77 -7.64
CA ASP A 40 -2.27 -13.83 -6.82
C ASP A 40 -3.49 -14.18 -7.67
N VAL A 41 -3.66 -13.51 -8.81
CA VAL A 41 -4.75 -13.82 -9.75
C VAL A 41 -4.65 -15.27 -10.26
N ARG A 42 -3.44 -15.74 -10.63
CA ARG A 42 -3.23 -17.15 -11.03
C ARG A 42 -3.52 -18.12 -9.89
N ALA A 43 -3.19 -17.76 -8.65
CA ALA A 43 -3.47 -18.58 -7.48
C ALA A 43 -4.97 -18.66 -7.20
N GLU A 44 -5.71 -17.56 -7.35
CA GLU A 44 -7.17 -17.54 -7.21
C GLU A 44 -7.86 -18.35 -8.31
N VAL A 45 -7.43 -18.20 -9.57
CA VAL A 45 -7.96 -19.01 -10.68
C VAL A 45 -7.75 -20.51 -10.43
N ARG A 46 -6.57 -20.91 -9.94
CA ARG A 46 -6.32 -22.32 -9.58
C ARG A 46 -7.21 -22.80 -8.45
N ARG A 47 -7.43 -21.99 -7.41
CA ARG A 47 -8.33 -22.33 -6.31
C ARG A 47 -9.77 -22.49 -6.79
N GLN A 48 -10.23 -21.59 -7.65
CA GLN A 48 -11.57 -21.64 -8.20
C GLN A 48 -11.78 -22.89 -9.07
N ALA A 49 -10.83 -23.20 -9.96
CA ALA A 49 -10.88 -24.39 -10.81
C ALA A 49 -10.91 -25.71 -10.01
N VAL A 50 -10.16 -25.80 -8.91
CA VAL A 50 -10.17 -26.96 -8.01
C VAL A 50 -11.52 -27.10 -7.28
N LEU A 51 -12.13 -25.98 -6.88
CA LEU A 51 -13.43 -25.98 -6.23
C LEU A 51 -14.57 -26.31 -7.20
N ASP A 52 -14.50 -25.79 -8.43
CA ASP A 52 -15.50 -26.06 -9.46
C ASP A 52 -15.41 -27.52 -9.95
N GLY A 53 -14.21 -28.06 -10.11
CA GLY A 53 -14.00 -29.49 -10.39
C GLY A 53 -14.42 -30.43 -9.25
N LYS A 54 -14.49 -29.94 -8.00
CA LYS A 54 -15.07 -30.68 -6.86
C LYS A 54 -16.58 -30.53 -6.73
N LYS A 55 -17.16 -29.45 -7.28
CA LYS A 55 -18.60 -29.19 -7.23
C LYS A 55 -19.40 -29.98 -8.27
N ASN A 56 -18.76 -30.41 -9.35
CA ASN A 56 -19.35 -31.28 -10.37
C ASN A 56 -18.63 -32.64 -10.40
N PRO A 57 -18.93 -33.58 -9.49
CA PRO A 57 -18.72 -35.00 -9.73
C PRO A 57 -19.68 -35.55 -10.79
#